data_AF-Q46CS5-F1
#
_entry.id   AF-Q46CS5-F1
#
_cell.length_a   1.000
_cell.length_b   1.000
_cell.length_c   1.000
_cell.angle_alpha   90.00
_cell.angle_beta   90.00
_cell.angle_gamma   90.00
#
_symmetry.space_group_name_H-M   'P 1'
#
loop_
_entity.id
_entity.type
_entity.pdbx_description
1 polymer ?
#
loop_
_entity_poly.entity_id
_entity_poly.type
_entity_poly.pdbx_seq_one_letter_code
_entity_poly.pdbx_strand_id
1 'polypeptide(L)'
;MGKSNKLYTQQLYLFMALDPVHIGTGQSQLGRVDNTIVREPGTNLPKIPGTSLMGAARHYASMKYGKPEAAGQHKNLKAKDPKKCPIIYTFGTYTETEGGQQGKISISDAQILLFPVNSIAGPLWVSTKEVLEIAGFSIPDTVELSDESVFTSVNWEKDTLNLGWLSLKAVTGLKITPPDVIKENNKWNSIANRLSIVSSKLFSQIVNSNLEVRTSVAINPETGAAEDKALFTYEAIPRTTWLFFDVVQDDYMSKFPVTDKQFKGETENIGDSLGETWDSPMDVLNAGFHLIEYLGIGGMITRGFGRMKQICSWEVCENES
;
A
#
# COMPACT_ATOMS: atom_id res chain seq x y z
N MET A 1 19.28 -25.14 -18.47
CA MET A 1 19.81 -24.11 -17.56
C MET A 1 19.06 -24.26 -16.25
N GLY A 2 19.70 -24.78 -15.21
CA GLY A 2 19.05 -25.00 -13.92
C GLY A 2 18.62 -23.67 -13.33
N LYS A 3 17.37 -23.56 -12.87
CA LYS A 3 16.95 -22.45 -12.01
C LYS A 3 17.95 -22.40 -10.85
N SER A 4 18.72 -21.31 -10.75
CA SER A 4 19.46 -21.03 -9.53
C SER A 4 18.43 -21.06 -8.40
N ASN A 5 18.56 -21.98 -7.45
CA ASN A 5 17.66 -22.06 -6.30
C ASN A 5 17.98 -20.87 -5.38
N LYS A 6 17.47 -19.68 -5.74
CA LYS A 6 17.44 -18.53 -4.83
C LYS A 6 16.68 -18.96 -3.57
N LEU A 7 17.28 -18.76 -2.40
CA LEU A 7 16.64 -19.06 -1.11
C LEU A 7 15.33 -18.26 -0.96
N TYR A 8 15.36 -17.00 -1.37
CA TYR A 8 14.22 -16.10 -1.37
C TYR A 8 14.32 -15.13 -2.56
N THR A 9 13.22 -14.44 -2.85
CA THR A 9 13.21 -13.28 -3.75
C THR A 9 12.52 -12.11 -3.05
N GLN A 10 13.13 -10.93 -3.07
CA GLN A 10 12.53 -9.70 -2.56
C GLN A 10 12.09 -8.81 -3.72
N GLN A 11 10.86 -8.31 -3.67
CA GLN A 11 10.35 -7.33 -4.62
C GLN A 11 9.86 -6.10 -3.90
N LEU A 12 10.22 -4.92 -4.43
CA LEU A 12 9.65 -3.65 -3.99
C LEU A 12 8.39 -3.36 -4.82
N TYR A 13 7.32 -2.98 -4.13
CA TYR A 13 6.02 -2.65 -4.72
C TYR A 13 5.75 -1.16 -4.59
N LEU A 14 5.27 -0.53 -5.67
CA LEU A 14 4.73 0.82 -5.65
C LEU A 14 3.22 0.80 -5.85
N PHE A 15 2.51 1.45 -4.94
CA PHE A 15 1.06 1.64 -5.00
C PHE A 15 0.71 3.11 -5.02
N MET A 16 -0.43 3.44 -5.61
CA MET A 16 -1.03 4.76 -5.54
C MET A 16 -2.46 4.64 -5.02
N ALA A 17 -2.81 5.43 -4.01
CA ALA A 17 -4.18 5.55 -3.51
C ALA A 17 -5.09 6.14 -4.61
N LEU A 18 -6.19 5.48 -4.94
CA LEU A 18 -7.20 5.98 -5.88
C LEU A 18 -8.27 6.81 -5.14
N ASP A 19 -8.65 6.31 -3.97
CA ASP A 19 -9.53 6.94 -2.99
C ASP A 19 -8.76 7.14 -1.67
N PRO A 20 -9.29 7.93 -0.72
CA PRO A 20 -8.66 8.05 0.59
C PRO A 20 -8.62 6.71 1.31
N VAL A 21 -7.54 6.44 2.03
CA VAL A 21 -7.33 5.14 2.69
C VAL A 21 -7.40 5.32 4.21
N HIS A 22 -8.33 4.61 4.83
CA HIS A 22 -8.50 4.57 6.28
C HIS A 22 -8.13 3.19 6.83
N ILE A 23 -6.92 3.07 7.37
CA ILE A 23 -6.51 1.92 8.17
C ILE A 23 -6.66 2.31 9.64
N GLY A 24 -7.80 1.99 10.24
CA GLY A 24 -8.09 2.37 11.62
C GLY A 24 -7.20 1.68 12.64
N THR A 25 -6.92 2.35 13.76
CA THR A 25 -6.18 1.80 14.91
C THR A 25 -7.02 0.82 15.76
N GLY A 26 -8.32 0.70 15.47
CA GLY A 26 -9.26 -0.17 16.18
C GLY A 26 -9.79 0.40 17.50
N GLN A 27 -9.33 1.58 17.92
CA GLN A 27 -9.82 2.29 19.10
C GLN A 27 -10.15 3.73 18.75
N SER A 28 -11.28 4.21 19.25
CA SER A 28 -11.57 5.65 19.22
C SER A 28 -10.66 6.35 20.21
N GLN A 29 -9.94 7.38 19.75
CA GLN A 29 -9.03 8.15 20.60
C GLN A 29 -9.63 9.52 20.89
N LEU A 30 -9.36 10.04 22.09
CA LEU A 30 -9.64 11.43 22.41
C LEU A 30 -8.58 12.29 21.71
N GLY A 31 -8.95 12.99 20.64
CA GLY A 31 -7.99 13.72 19.80
C GLY A 31 -8.66 14.62 18.78
N ARG A 32 -7.91 15.01 17.73
CA ARG A 32 -8.41 15.86 16.62
C ARG A 32 -9.60 15.24 15.89
N VAL A 33 -9.66 13.91 15.88
CA VAL A 33 -10.68 13.10 15.21
C VAL A 33 -11.00 11.89 16.09
N ASP A 34 -12.20 11.34 15.93
CA ASP A 34 -12.65 10.18 16.70
C ASP A 34 -11.90 8.90 16.28
N ASN A 35 -11.71 8.71 14.97
CA ASN A 35 -11.09 7.53 14.39
C ASN A 35 -9.81 7.88 13.64
N THR A 36 -8.67 7.61 14.29
CA THR A 36 -7.33 7.82 13.74
C THR A 36 -6.87 6.65 12.89
N ILE A 37 -5.86 6.90 12.05
CA ILE A 37 -5.19 5.87 11.24
C ILE A 37 -3.92 5.36 11.90
N VAL A 38 -3.50 4.14 11.52
CA VAL A 38 -2.25 3.52 12.00
C VAL A 38 -1.04 4.32 11.56
N ARG A 39 -0.07 4.45 12.47
CA ARG A 39 1.17 5.21 12.26
C ARG A 39 2.39 4.41 12.66
N GLU A 40 3.53 4.76 12.08
CA GLU A 40 4.82 4.30 12.52
C GLU A 40 5.24 5.01 13.82
N PRO A 41 5.61 4.29 14.89
CA PRO A 41 5.94 4.91 16.18
C PRO A 41 7.14 5.88 16.14
N GLY A 42 8.14 5.59 15.31
CA GLY A 42 9.38 6.40 15.26
C GLY A 42 9.24 7.71 14.50
N THR A 43 8.42 7.73 13.44
CA THR A 43 8.28 8.89 12.53
C THR A 43 6.93 9.60 12.67
N ASN A 44 5.96 8.97 13.33
CA ASN A 44 4.56 9.39 13.40
C ASN A 44 3.89 9.53 12.02
N LEU A 45 4.46 8.91 10.98
CA LEU A 45 3.90 8.88 9.64
C LEU A 45 2.81 7.80 9.55
N PRO A 46 1.70 8.04 8.85
CA PRO A 46 0.74 7.00 8.53
C PRO A 46 1.38 5.86 7.75
N LYS A 47 0.94 4.63 8.03
CA LYS A 47 1.35 3.43 7.31
C LYS A 47 0.18 2.48 7.09
N ILE A 48 0.33 1.56 6.14
CA ILE A 48 -0.57 0.43 5.99
C ILE A 48 0.17 -0.82 6.48
N PRO A 49 -0.26 -1.45 7.59
CA PRO A 49 0.40 -2.66 8.07
C PRO A 49 0.44 -3.76 7.01
N GLY A 50 1.57 -4.47 6.92
CA GLY A 50 1.73 -5.62 6.02
C GLY A 50 0.70 -6.70 6.30
N THR A 51 0.24 -6.83 7.55
CA THR A 51 -0.88 -7.71 7.94
C THR A 51 -2.22 -7.29 7.32
N SER A 52 -2.46 -5.99 7.15
CA SER A 52 -3.67 -5.48 6.48
C SER A 52 -3.61 -5.78 4.98
N LEU A 53 -2.45 -5.53 4.34
CA LEU A 53 -2.22 -5.87 2.93
C LEU A 53 -2.37 -7.37 2.68
N MET A 54 -1.75 -8.20 3.53
CA MET A 54 -1.81 -9.65 3.46
C MET A 54 -3.25 -10.17 3.64
N GLY A 55 -3.99 -9.62 4.60
CA GLY A 55 -5.39 -9.98 4.84
C GLY A 55 -6.28 -9.69 3.62
N ALA A 56 -6.17 -8.49 3.05
CA ALA A 56 -6.92 -8.09 1.87
C ALA A 56 -6.54 -8.95 0.65
N ALA A 57 -5.25 -9.09 0.36
CA ALA A 57 -4.77 -9.88 -0.77
C ALA A 57 -5.19 -11.36 -0.66
N ARG A 58 -5.07 -11.97 0.53
CA ARG A 58 -5.53 -13.34 0.80
C ARG A 58 -7.02 -13.50 0.54
N HIS A 59 -7.83 -12.58 1.05
CA HIS A 59 -9.28 -12.61 0.86
C HIS A 59 -9.67 -12.51 -0.61
N TYR A 60 -9.08 -11.56 -1.33
CA TYR A 60 -9.42 -11.35 -2.73
C TYR A 60 -8.89 -12.46 -3.65
N ALA A 61 -7.67 -12.96 -3.39
CA ALA A 61 -7.15 -14.10 -4.11
C ALA A 61 -8.02 -15.36 -3.87
N SER A 62 -8.50 -15.58 -2.65
CA SER A 62 -9.38 -16.71 -2.35
C SER A 62 -10.77 -16.59 -3.02
N MET A 63 -11.31 -15.37 -3.10
CA MET A 63 -12.51 -15.08 -3.88
C MET A 63 -12.31 -15.36 -5.37
N LYS A 64 -11.21 -14.87 -5.96
CA LYS A 64 -10.88 -15.11 -7.37
C LYS A 64 -10.69 -16.60 -7.67
N TYR A 65 -10.08 -17.32 -6.73
CA TYR A 65 -9.90 -18.76 -6.83
C TYR A 65 -11.20 -19.56 -6.62
N GLY A 66 -12.26 -18.95 -6.10
CA GLY A 66 -13.53 -19.64 -5.82
C GLY A 66 -13.52 -20.47 -4.54
N LYS A 67 -12.59 -20.19 -3.59
CA LYS A 67 -12.49 -20.89 -2.30
C LYS A 67 -12.40 -19.91 -1.12
N PRO A 68 -13.48 -19.16 -0.80
CA PRO A 68 -13.45 -18.13 0.24
C PRO A 68 -13.03 -18.64 1.62
N GLU A 69 -13.31 -19.90 1.96
CA GLU A 69 -12.93 -20.54 3.22
C GLU A 69 -11.41 -20.71 3.41
N ALA A 70 -10.63 -20.57 2.34
CA ALA A 70 -9.17 -20.48 2.41
C ALA A 70 -8.68 -19.10 2.90
N ALA A 71 -9.57 -18.12 3.01
CA ALA A 71 -9.32 -16.86 3.70
C ALA A 71 -9.96 -16.88 5.10
N GLY A 72 -9.15 -16.68 6.14
CA GLY A 72 -9.62 -16.45 7.50
C GLY A 72 -8.94 -17.32 8.56
N GLN A 73 -9.67 -17.65 9.62
CA GLN A 73 -9.16 -18.45 10.75
C GLN A 73 -9.18 -19.98 10.48
N HIS A 74 -9.52 -20.40 9.26
CA HIS A 74 -9.52 -21.81 8.81
C HIS A 74 -10.39 -22.78 9.64
N LYS A 75 -11.28 -22.29 10.51
CA LYS A 75 -12.19 -23.11 11.35
C LYS A 75 -13.07 -24.06 10.55
N ASN A 76 -13.44 -23.67 9.32
CA ASN A 76 -14.30 -24.44 8.42
C ASN A 76 -13.54 -25.01 7.19
N LEU A 77 -12.21 -25.03 7.22
CA LEU A 77 -11.42 -25.47 6.07
C LEU A 77 -11.53 -26.99 5.89
N LYS A 78 -12.31 -27.44 4.90
CA LYS A 78 -12.44 -28.87 4.53
C LYS A 78 -11.38 -29.30 3.50
N ALA A 79 -10.14 -28.85 3.67
CA ALA A 79 -9.07 -29.21 2.72
C ALA A 79 -8.52 -30.61 3.06
N LYS A 80 -8.73 -31.58 2.15
CA LYS A 80 -8.13 -32.92 2.24
C LYS A 80 -6.59 -32.87 2.17
N ASP A 81 -6.04 -31.91 1.44
CA ASP A 81 -4.60 -31.64 1.36
C ASP A 81 -4.36 -30.11 1.26
N PRO A 82 -4.10 -29.43 2.38
CA PRO A 82 -3.88 -27.98 2.40
C PRO A 82 -2.73 -27.52 1.49
N LYS A 83 -1.74 -28.39 1.22
CA LYS A 83 -0.57 -28.06 0.39
C LYS A 83 -0.90 -27.91 -1.09
N LYS A 84 -2.01 -28.50 -1.55
CA LYS A 84 -2.48 -28.37 -2.94
C LYS A 84 -3.31 -27.11 -3.18
N CYS A 85 -3.72 -26.41 -2.13
CA CYS A 85 -4.45 -25.15 -2.28
C CYS A 85 -3.45 -24.00 -2.46
N PRO A 86 -3.44 -23.29 -3.59
CA PRO A 86 -2.47 -22.21 -3.86
C PRO A 86 -2.59 -21.06 -2.85
N ILE A 87 -3.79 -20.78 -2.35
CA ILE A 87 -4.04 -19.75 -1.32
C ILE A 87 -3.36 -20.11 0.00
N ILE A 88 -3.57 -21.34 0.48
CA ILE A 88 -2.97 -21.83 1.73
C ILE A 88 -1.45 -21.93 1.58
N TYR A 89 -0.97 -22.41 0.44
CA TYR A 89 0.47 -22.46 0.17
C TYR A 89 1.10 -21.07 0.27
N THR A 90 0.47 -20.06 -0.32
CA THR A 90 0.97 -18.68 -0.37
C THR A 90 0.94 -17.99 0.98
N PHE A 91 -0.20 -18.00 1.66
CA PHE A 91 -0.42 -17.18 2.87
C PHE A 91 -0.30 -17.97 4.17
N GLY A 92 -0.30 -19.30 4.10
CA GLY A 92 -0.28 -20.20 5.25
C GLY A 92 -1.66 -20.53 5.82
N THR A 93 -1.69 -21.23 6.94
CA THR A 93 -2.86 -21.48 7.78
C THR A 93 -2.52 -21.21 9.25
N TYR A 94 -3.55 -20.86 10.01
CA TYR A 94 -3.50 -20.87 11.46
C TYR A 94 -4.51 -21.91 11.96
N THR A 95 -4.07 -22.80 12.84
CA THR A 95 -4.91 -23.79 13.53
C THR A 95 -4.59 -23.72 15.01
N GLU A 96 -5.63 -23.77 15.86
CA GLU A 96 -5.46 -23.79 17.34
C GLU A 96 -4.83 -25.12 17.81
N THR A 97 -4.95 -26.18 17.00
CA THR A 97 -4.27 -27.47 17.19
C THR A 97 -2.98 -27.55 16.35
N GLU A 98 -2.09 -28.50 16.67
CA GLU A 98 -0.92 -28.83 15.82
C GLU A 98 -1.33 -29.02 14.35
N GLY A 99 -0.49 -28.54 13.42
CA GLY A 99 -0.70 -28.73 11.96
C GLY A 99 -0.82 -27.46 11.11
N GLY A 100 -0.66 -26.27 11.68
CA GLY A 100 -0.62 -25.02 10.92
C GLY A 100 0.55 -24.98 9.93
N GLN A 101 0.35 -24.37 8.76
CA GLN A 101 1.37 -24.22 7.73
C GLN A 101 1.80 -22.75 7.64
N GLN A 102 3.11 -22.49 7.69
CA GLN A 102 3.65 -21.17 7.42
C GLN A 102 3.45 -20.80 5.93
N GLY A 103 3.03 -19.55 5.69
CA GLY A 103 2.97 -18.99 4.34
C GLY A 103 4.35 -18.82 3.72
N LYS A 104 4.35 -18.55 2.41
CA LYS A 104 5.55 -18.36 1.59
C LYS A 104 5.83 -16.92 1.21
N ILE A 105 4.98 -16.00 1.68
CA ILE A 105 5.09 -14.56 1.45
C ILE A 105 5.16 -13.84 2.80
N SER A 106 6.11 -12.91 2.92
CA SER A 106 6.16 -11.88 3.95
C SER A 106 5.97 -10.52 3.30
N ILE A 107 5.17 -9.65 3.90
CA ILE A 107 4.87 -8.29 3.40
C ILE A 107 5.26 -7.31 4.48
N SER A 108 6.12 -6.34 4.17
CA SER A 108 6.46 -5.25 5.08
C SER A 108 5.34 -4.20 5.11
N ASP A 109 5.40 -3.29 6.08
CA ASP A 109 4.40 -2.22 6.18
C ASP A 109 4.57 -1.23 5.02
N ALA A 110 3.46 -0.83 4.39
CA ALA A 110 3.48 0.22 3.37
C ALA A 110 3.73 1.59 3.99
N GLN A 111 4.80 2.21 3.53
CA GLN A 111 5.23 3.54 3.91
C GLN A 111 4.88 4.55 2.81
N ILE A 112 4.69 5.81 3.18
CA ILE A 112 4.43 6.89 2.23
C ILE A 112 5.71 7.18 1.45
N LEU A 113 5.67 7.00 0.13
CA LEU A 113 6.72 7.40 -0.79
C LEU A 113 6.57 8.88 -1.19
N LEU A 114 5.36 9.27 -1.63
CA LEU A 114 5.05 10.64 -2.07
C LEU A 114 3.69 11.05 -1.56
N PHE A 115 3.65 12.17 -0.84
CA PHE A 115 2.43 12.69 -0.24
C PHE A 115 1.92 13.93 -0.99
N PRO A 116 0.66 13.96 -1.45
CA PRO A 116 0.09 15.11 -2.14
C PRO A 116 -0.22 16.23 -1.16
N VAL A 117 0.25 17.44 -1.46
CA VAL A 117 0.06 18.64 -0.65
C VAL A 117 -0.44 19.78 -1.54
N ASN A 118 -1.40 20.54 -1.03
CA ASN A 118 -1.84 21.78 -1.69
C ASN A 118 -0.74 22.85 -1.59
N SER A 119 -0.47 23.52 -2.71
CA SER A 119 0.37 24.73 -2.74
C SER A 119 -0.21 25.77 -3.70
N ILE A 120 0.31 27.00 -3.61
CA ILE A 120 0.05 28.09 -4.56
C ILE A 120 0.52 27.78 -5.98
N ALA A 121 1.46 26.83 -6.16
CA ALA A 121 1.88 26.35 -7.47
C ALA A 121 0.92 25.29 -8.04
N GLY A 122 -0.11 24.89 -7.27
CA GLY A 122 -0.96 23.71 -7.49
C GLY A 122 -0.50 22.51 -6.65
N PRO A 123 -1.03 21.30 -6.87
CA PRO A 123 -0.62 20.11 -6.11
C PRO A 123 0.87 19.80 -6.27
N LEU A 124 1.52 19.45 -5.15
CA LEU A 124 2.91 18.98 -5.11
C LEU A 124 2.97 17.64 -4.40
N TRP A 125 3.85 16.77 -4.83
CA TRP A 125 4.12 15.47 -4.20
C TRP A 125 5.41 15.56 -3.39
N VAL A 126 5.27 15.51 -2.08
CA VAL A 126 6.34 15.75 -1.12
C VAL A 126 6.93 14.42 -0.64
N SER A 127 8.25 14.37 -0.49
CA SER A 127 8.98 13.25 0.13
C SER A 127 10.24 13.74 0.85
N THR A 128 11.09 12.81 1.28
CA THR A 128 12.45 13.07 1.78
C THR A 128 13.48 12.44 0.84
N LYS A 129 14.76 12.84 0.97
CA LYS A 129 15.85 12.23 0.20
C LYS A 129 15.94 10.73 0.51
N GLU A 130 15.92 10.39 1.79
CA GLU A 130 16.13 9.04 2.30
C GLU A 130 15.02 8.08 1.87
N VAL A 131 13.75 8.51 1.94
CA VAL A 131 12.59 7.68 1.55
C VAL A 131 12.64 7.33 0.06
N LEU A 132 12.98 8.30 -0.79
CA LEU A 132 13.10 8.11 -2.23
C LEU A 132 14.28 7.18 -2.58
N GLU A 133 15.43 7.36 -1.92
CA GLU A 133 16.62 6.51 -2.12
C GLU A 133 16.37 5.06 -1.72
N ILE A 134 15.69 4.81 -0.59
CA ILE A 134 15.27 3.46 -0.17
C ILE A 134 14.39 2.82 -1.24
N ALA A 135 13.52 3.60 -1.88
CA ALA A 135 12.66 3.14 -2.98
C ALA A 135 13.38 3.08 -4.35
N GLY A 136 14.70 3.25 -4.39
CA GLY A 136 15.52 3.13 -5.61
C GLY A 136 15.55 4.36 -6.51
N PHE A 137 15.01 5.50 -6.08
CA PHE A 137 15.12 6.76 -6.83
C PHE A 137 16.47 7.41 -6.57
N SER A 138 17.12 7.93 -7.61
CA SER A 138 18.40 8.65 -7.47
C SER A 138 18.18 10.15 -7.36
N ILE A 139 18.79 10.74 -6.34
CA ILE A 139 18.70 12.17 -6.01
C ILE A 139 20.12 12.76 -6.01
N PRO A 140 20.36 13.94 -6.61
CA PRO A 140 21.67 14.56 -6.59
C PRO A 140 22.16 14.87 -5.17
N ASP A 141 23.44 14.61 -4.89
CA ASP A 141 24.07 14.90 -3.59
C ASP A 141 24.11 16.38 -3.25
N THR A 142 23.93 17.26 -4.23
CA THR A 142 23.84 18.71 -4.04
C THR A 142 22.60 19.17 -3.28
N VAL A 143 21.65 18.26 -2.99
CA VAL A 143 20.45 18.56 -2.19
C VAL A 143 20.81 18.55 -0.71
N GLU A 144 21.16 19.71 -0.17
CA GLU A 144 21.33 19.92 1.28
C GLU A 144 20.02 20.40 1.90
N LEU A 145 19.37 19.53 2.68
CA LEU A 145 18.07 19.80 3.29
C LEU A 145 18.23 20.61 4.59
N SER A 146 17.46 21.68 4.72
CA SER A 146 17.28 22.41 5.99
C SER A 146 15.83 22.34 6.45
N ASP A 147 15.60 22.65 7.73
CA ASP A 147 14.26 22.73 8.31
C ASP A 147 13.44 23.96 7.87
N GLU A 148 13.98 24.78 6.95
CA GLU A 148 13.37 26.03 6.47
C GLU A 148 13.24 26.09 4.94
N SER A 149 13.64 25.04 4.24
CA SER A 149 13.67 25.01 2.77
C SER A 149 12.90 23.83 2.18
N VAL A 150 12.50 24.01 0.92
CA VAL A 150 11.91 22.97 0.09
C VAL A 150 12.62 22.97 -1.26
N PHE A 151 13.13 21.80 -1.65
CA PHE A 151 13.64 21.59 -3.00
C PHE A 151 12.48 21.18 -3.88
N THR A 152 12.30 21.80 -5.04
CA THR A 152 11.17 21.50 -5.93
C THR A 152 11.59 21.36 -7.38
N SER A 153 10.91 20.44 -8.07
CA SER A 153 11.04 20.22 -9.52
C SER A 153 10.16 21.16 -10.33
N VAL A 154 9.23 21.88 -9.68
CA VAL A 154 8.42 22.89 -10.34
C VAL A 154 9.27 24.09 -10.72
N ASN A 155 9.06 24.63 -11.92
CA ASN A 155 9.62 25.92 -12.29
C ASN A 155 8.93 27.02 -11.46
N TRP A 156 9.68 27.62 -10.54
CA TRP A 156 9.15 28.53 -9.53
C TRP A 156 10.03 29.78 -9.40
N GLU A 157 9.42 30.95 -9.48
CA GLU A 157 10.15 32.23 -9.53
C GLU A 157 10.21 32.96 -8.18
N LYS A 158 9.34 32.60 -7.22
CA LYS A 158 9.29 33.29 -5.92
C LYS A 158 10.25 32.66 -4.93
N ASP A 159 10.72 33.47 -3.98
CA ASP A 159 11.63 33.03 -2.91
C ASP A 159 11.03 31.99 -1.98
N THR A 160 9.69 31.94 -1.88
CA THR A 160 8.98 31.02 -1.00
C THR A 160 7.93 30.20 -1.73
N LEU A 161 7.70 28.99 -1.23
CA LEU A 161 6.68 28.06 -1.69
C LEU A 161 6.00 27.44 -0.46
N ASN A 162 4.67 27.36 -0.48
CA ASN A 162 3.94 26.77 0.63
C ASN A 162 3.73 25.26 0.44
N LEU A 163 3.72 24.52 1.54
CA LEU A 163 3.26 23.14 1.63
C LEU A 163 2.16 23.08 2.69
N GLY A 164 0.91 23.20 2.23
CA GLY A 164 -0.23 23.43 3.12
C GLY A 164 -0.11 24.82 3.76
N TRP A 165 -0.10 24.85 5.10
CA TRP A 165 0.00 26.09 5.88
C TRP A 165 1.45 26.56 6.10
N LEU A 166 2.45 25.73 5.82
CA LEU A 166 3.87 26.07 6.01
C LEU A 166 4.40 26.83 4.79
N SER A 167 5.05 27.96 5.00
CA SER A 167 5.77 28.72 3.96
C SER A 167 7.28 28.47 4.11
N LEU A 168 7.92 27.91 3.09
CA LEU A 168 9.32 27.51 3.10
C LEU A 168 10.10 28.26 2.02
N LYS A 169 11.41 28.43 2.21
CA LYS A 169 12.31 28.96 1.18
C LYS A 169 12.39 27.96 0.02
N ALA A 170 12.08 28.41 -1.19
CA ALA A 170 12.07 27.56 -2.37
C ALA A 170 13.47 27.45 -2.99
N VAL A 171 13.90 26.22 -3.28
CA VAL A 171 15.09 25.91 -4.06
C VAL A 171 14.67 25.12 -5.28
N THR A 172 14.88 25.67 -6.48
CA THR A 172 14.44 25.06 -7.74
C THR A 172 15.54 24.22 -8.38
N GLY A 173 15.17 23.47 -9.43
CA GLY A 173 16.11 22.65 -10.19
C GLY A 173 16.29 21.24 -9.63
N LEU A 174 15.41 20.79 -8.72
CA LEU A 174 15.39 19.41 -8.26
C LEU A 174 15.17 18.46 -9.44
N LYS A 175 16.06 17.49 -9.59
CA LYS A 175 15.95 16.39 -10.55
C LYS A 175 15.92 15.09 -9.78
N ILE A 176 14.85 14.32 -9.94
CA ILE A 176 14.71 12.97 -9.37
C ILE A 176 14.75 11.99 -10.54
N THR A 177 15.68 11.03 -10.48
CA THR A 177 15.76 9.97 -11.49
C THR A 177 15.05 8.74 -10.95
N PRO A 178 13.95 8.29 -11.59
CA PRO A 178 13.23 7.13 -11.11
C PRO A 178 13.88 5.82 -11.60
N PRO A 179 13.60 4.67 -10.97
CA PRO A 179 13.96 3.35 -11.51
C PRO A 179 13.43 3.14 -12.94
N ASP A 180 14.13 2.36 -13.77
CA ASP A 180 13.76 2.17 -15.18
C ASP A 180 12.34 1.60 -15.35
N VAL A 181 11.92 0.72 -14.44
CA VAL A 181 10.59 0.07 -14.46
C VAL A 181 9.41 1.04 -14.37
N ILE A 182 9.60 2.23 -13.80
CA ILE A 182 8.54 3.25 -13.64
C ILE A 182 8.69 4.42 -14.63
N LYS A 183 9.81 4.51 -15.35
CA LYS A 183 10.15 5.65 -16.21
C LYS A 183 9.13 5.94 -17.31
N GLU A 184 8.52 4.90 -17.87
CA GLU A 184 7.50 5.03 -18.93
C GLU A 184 6.06 5.04 -18.37
N ASN A 185 5.87 4.99 -17.05
CA ASN A 185 4.55 4.93 -16.45
C ASN A 185 3.82 6.29 -16.53
N ASN A 186 2.63 6.31 -17.14
CA ASN A 186 1.83 7.51 -17.30
C ASN A 186 1.45 8.21 -15.98
N LYS A 187 1.24 7.45 -14.89
CA LYS A 187 0.91 8.05 -13.58
C LYS A 187 2.12 8.76 -13.01
N TRP A 188 3.30 8.16 -13.11
CA TRP A 188 4.55 8.80 -12.71
C TRP A 188 4.82 10.06 -13.54
N ASN A 189 4.76 9.95 -14.86
CA ASN A 189 5.03 11.05 -15.78
C ASN A 189 4.11 12.26 -15.55
N SER A 190 2.89 12.04 -15.06
CA SER A 190 1.96 13.12 -14.71
C SER A 190 2.37 13.95 -13.49
N ILE A 191 3.24 13.42 -12.61
CA ILE A 191 3.67 14.08 -11.37
C ILE A 191 5.18 14.37 -11.31
N ALA A 192 5.99 13.83 -12.23
CA ALA A 192 7.45 13.89 -12.19
C ALA A 192 8.02 15.32 -12.14
N ASN A 193 7.30 16.30 -12.71
CA ASN A 193 7.68 17.72 -12.68
C ASN A 193 7.01 18.51 -11.54
N ARG A 194 6.42 17.82 -10.56
CA ARG A 194 5.66 18.39 -9.44
C ARG A 194 6.04 17.75 -8.10
N LEU A 195 7.27 17.28 -8.02
CA LEU A 195 7.88 16.68 -6.84
C LEU A 195 8.58 17.75 -6.00
N SER A 196 8.55 17.55 -4.68
CA SER A 196 9.30 18.35 -3.72
C SER A 196 9.95 17.47 -2.64
N ILE A 197 11.13 17.86 -2.19
CA ILE A 197 11.85 17.19 -1.10
C ILE A 197 12.04 18.18 0.06
N VAL A 198 11.82 17.70 1.27
CA VAL A 198 11.99 18.44 2.54
C VAL A 198 12.78 17.58 3.54
N SER A 199 13.22 18.18 4.66
CA SER A 199 13.82 17.41 5.75
C SER A 199 12.84 16.40 6.34
N SER A 200 13.35 15.29 6.87
CA SER A 200 12.53 14.25 7.52
C SER A 200 11.66 14.79 8.67
N LYS A 201 12.16 15.81 9.38
CA LYS A 201 11.41 16.50 10.44
C LYS A 201 10.21 17.27 9.88
N LEU A 202 10.41 18.05 8.81
CA LEU A 202 9.31 18.75 8.14
C LEU A 202 8.32 17.77 7.51
N PHE A 203 8.80 16.67 6.93
CA PHE A 203 7.95 15.70 6.24
C PHE A 203 6.86 15.14 7.15
N SER A 204 7.21 14.71 8.36
CA SER A 204 6.22 14.22 9.33
C SER A 204 5.18 15.29 9.68
N GLN A 205 5.61 16.54 9.90
CA GLN A 205 4.68 17.64 10.20
C GLN A 205 3.76 17.97 9.02
N ILE A 206 4.30 17.99 7.81
CA ILE A 206 3.58 18.25 6.56
C ILE A 206 2.52 17.17 6.34
N VAL A 207 2.90 15.89 6.40
CA VAL A 207 1.97 14.78 6.22
C VAL A 207 0.85 14.87 7.25
N ASN A 208 1.19 14.96 8.54
CA ASN A 208 0.21 15.02 9.63
C ASN A 208 -0.76 16.20 9.55
N SER A 209 -0.29 17.35 9.06
CA SER A 209 -1.11 18.55 8.91
C SER A 209 -2.06 18.51 7.71
N ASN A 210 -1.80 17.63 6.74
CA ASN A 210 -2.49 17.60 5.44
C ASN A 210 -3.25 16.29 5.20
N LEU A 211 -3.45 15.47 6.24
CA LEU A 211 -4.33 14.29 6.14
C LEU A 211 -5.79 14.69 5.95
N GLU A 212 -6.50 13.88 5.18
CA GLU A 212 -7.92 14.10 4.95
C GLU A 212 -8.69 13.80 6.23
N VAL A 213 -9.58 14.72 6.62
CA VAL A 213 -10.54 14.50 7.71
C VAL A 213 -11.93 14.55 7.10
N ARG A 214 -12.68 13.45 7.28
CA ARG A 214 -14.08 13.38 6.88
C ARG A 214 -14.98 13.27 8.09
N THR A 215 -16.15 13.87 7.98
CA THR A 215 -17.22 13.75 8.97
C THR A 215 -18.37 12.94 8.37
N SER A 216 -18.88 11.97 9.11
CA SER A 216 -20.09 11.21 8.77
C SER A 216 -21.15 11.48 9.83
N VAL A 217 -22.40 11.56 9.40
CA VAL A 217 -23.58 11.69 10.26
C VAL A 217 -24.62 10.65 9.87
N ALA A 218 -25.28 10.01 10.83
CA ALA A 218 -26.49 9.24 10.55
C ALA A 218 -27.70 10.17 10.56
N ILE A 219 -28.59 10.02 9.58
CA ILE A 219 -29.78 10.86 9.43
C ILE A 219 -31.01 10.03 9.79
N ASN A 220 -31.84 10.57 10.67
CA ASN A 220 -33.12 9.98 11.02
C ASN A 220 -34.06 10.06 9.79
N PRO A 221 -34.60 8.93 9.30
CA PRO A 221 -35.39 8.91 8.08
C PRO A 221 -36.77 9.56 8.22
N GLU A 222 -37.32 9.66 9.43
CA GLU A 222 -38.64 10.25 9.69
C GLU A 222 -38.56 11.79 9.79
N THR A 223 -37.49 12.32 10.37
CA THR A 223 -37.34 13.77 10.62
C THR A 223 -36.41 14.48 9.65
N GLY A 224 -35.53 13.75 8.95
CA GLY A 224 -34.48 14.31 8.10
C GLY A 224 -33.34 14.99 8.89
N ALA A 225 -33.36 14.94 10.22
CA ALA A 225 -32.34 15.51 11.10
C ALA A 225 -31.23 14.49 11.43
N ALA A 226 -30.09 14.98 11.89
CA ALA A 226 -29.02 14.14 12.43
C ALA A 226 -29.51 13.34 13.66
N GLU A 227 -29.19 12.05 13.71
CA GLU A 227 -29.40 11.24 14.90
C GLU A 227 -28.46 11.67 16.03
N ASP A 228 -28.97 11.66 17.26
CA ASP A 228 -28.18 12.01 18.44
C ASP A 228 -26.98 11.04 18.56
N LYS A 229 -25.80 11.61 18.81
CA LYS A 229 -24.51 10.89 18.96
C LYS A 229 -24.04 10.09 17.74
N ALA A 230 -24.59 10.34 16.55
CA ALA A 230 -24.19 9.65 15.32
C ALA A 230 -23.25 10.46 14.41
N LEU A 231 -22.59 11.48 14.96
CA LEU A 231 -21.58 12.28 14.27
C LEU A 231 -20.19 11.71 14.56
N PHE A 232 -19.45 11.34 13.53
CA PHE A 232 -18.11 10.76 13.65
C PHE A 232 -17.14 11.41 12.67
N THR A 233 -15.92 11.61 13.11
CA THR A 233 -14.80 12.09 12.31
C THR A 233 -13.75 11.02 12.11
N TYR A 234 -13.18 10.98 10.91
CA TYR A 234 -12.21 9.96 10.50
C TYR A 234 -11.05 10.63 9.79
N GLU A 235 -9.83 10.19 10.12
CA GLU A 235 -8.63 10.53 9.36
C GLU A 235 -8.43 9.55 8.20
N ALA A 236 -7.84 10.01 7.10
CA ALA A 236 -7.45 9.14 6.00
C ALA A 236 -6.22 9.65 5.28
N ILE A 237 -5.44 8.71 4.73
CA ILE A 237 -4.39 9.00 3.76
C ILE A 237 -5.09 9.51 2.49
N PRO A 238 -4.80 10.72 1.98
CA PRO A 238 -5.46 11.26 0.80
C PRO A 238 -5.23 10.40 -0.44
N ARG A 239 -6.18 10.46 -1.37
CA ARG A 239 -5.99 9.91 -2.71
C ARG A 239 -4.74 10.51 -3.39
N THR A 240 -4.17 9.81 -4.35
CA THR A 240 -2.92 10.14 -5.06
C THR A 240 -1.65 10.12 -4.20
N THR A 241 -1.74 9.68 -2.94
CA THR A 241 -0.57 9.28 -2.16
C THR A 241 0.07 8.04 -2.76
N TRP A 242 1.38 8.09 -2.96
CA TRP A 242 2.17 6.94 -3.37
C TRP A 242 2.73 6.25 -2.14
N LEU A 243 2.68 4.93 -2.15
CA LEU A 243 3.10 4.05 -1.08
C LEU A 243 4.11 3.05 -1.63
N PHE A 244 5.06 2.64 -0.81
CA PHE A 244 6.00 1.59 -1.14
C PHE A 244 6.15 0.59 0.00
N PHE A 245 6.46 -0.66 -0.34
CA PHE A 245 6.77 -1.73 0.60
C PHE A 245 7.48 -2.88 -0.11
N ASP A 246 8.08 -3.75 0.69
CA ASP A 246 8.74 -4.96 0.24
C ASP A 246 7.84 -6.18 0.43
N VAL A 247 7.98 -7.10 -0.51
CA VAL A 247 7.43 -8.45 -0.43
C VAL A 247 8.56 -9.44 -0.60
N VAL A 248 8.71 -10.33 0.37
CA VAL A 248 9.67 -11.43 0.32
C VAL A 248 8.92 -12.72 0.07
N GLN A 249 9.29 -13.43 -1.00
CA GLN A 249 8.85 -14.80 -1.25
C GLN A 249 9.97 -15.77 -0.82
N ASP A 250 9.65 -16.63 0.15
CA ASP A 250 10.52 -17.68 0.67
C ASP A 250 9.98 -19.07 0.24
N ASP A 251 10.12 -19.39 -1.05
CA ASP A 251 9.66 -20.64 -1.67
C ASP A 251 10.81 -21.52 -2.21
N TYR A 252 11.88 -21.68 -1.42
CA TYR A 252 13.02 -22.53 -1.75
C TYR A 252 12.67 -24.00 -2.05
N MET A 253 11.53 -24.50 -1.53
CA MET A 253 11.05 -25.84 -1.82
C MET A 253 10.51 -25.97 -3.25
N SER A 254 10.04 -24.86 -3.84
CA SER A 254 9.52 -24.77 -5.21
C SER A 254 8.46 -25.86 -5.52
N LYS A 255 7.55 -26.09 -4.55
CA LYS A 255 6.45 -27.07 -4.66
C LYS A 255 5.09 -26.40 -4.83
N PHE A 256 5.07 -25.17 -5.33
CA PHE A 256 3.85 -24.44 -5.58
C PHE A 256 2.92 -25.24 -6.53
N PRO A 257 1.63 -25.42 -6.18
CA PRO A 257 0.67 -26.08 -7.06
C PRO A 257 0.28 -25.13 -8.21
N VAL A 258 0.92 -25.29 -9.37
CA VAL A 258 0.59 -24.50 -10.57
C VAL A 258 -0.90 -24.60 -10.86
N THR A 259 -1.57 -23.46 -10.99
CA THR A 259 -3.03 -23.33 -11.00
C THR A 259 -3.48 -22.39 -12.12
N ASP A 260 -4.40 -22.82 -12.97
CA ASP A 260 -4.97 -22.05 -14.09
C ASP A 260 -6.52 -22.02 -14.08
N LYS A 261 -7.13 -22.72 -13.12
CA LYS A 261 -8.57 -22.88 -12.93
C LYS A 261 -8.95 -22.73 -11.47
N GLN A 262 -10.20 -22.37 -11.24
CA GLN A 262 -10.78 -22.21 -9.93
C GLN A 262 -10.96 -23.53 -9.18
N PHE A 263 -11.14 -23.43 -7.87
CA PHE A 263 -11.66 -24.50 -7.04
C PHE A 263 -13.13 -24.81 -7.41
N LYS A 264 -13.51 -26.09 -7.41
CA LYS A 264 -14.91 -26.49 -7.65
C LYS A 264 -15.28 -27.74 -6.86
N GLY A 265 -16.38 -27.66 -6.10
CA GLY A 265 -16.86 -28.76 -5.26
C GLY A 265 -15.88 -29.05 -4.11
N GLU A 266 -15.08 -30.10 -4.26
CA GLU A 266 -14.04 -30.49 -3.29
C GLU A 266 -12.64 -30.62 -3.93
N THR A 267 -12.48 -30.18 -5.17
CA THR A 267 -11.25 -30.41 -5.95
C THR A 267 -10.61 -29.09 -6.37
N GLU A 268 -9.30 -29.00 -6.16
CA GLU A 268 -8.46 -27.89 -6.57
C GLU A 268 -8.27 -27.88 -8.10
N ASN A 269 -8.20 -26.70 -8.71
CA ASN A 269 -7.81 -26.49 -10.12
C ASN A 269 -8.65 -27.25 -11.18
N ILE A 270 -9.98 -27.33 -11.03
CA ILE A 270 -10.89 -28.00 -12.01
C ILE A 270 -12.11 -27.17 -12.41
N GLY A 271 -12.28 -26.00 -11.81
CA GLY A 271 -13.39 -25.09 -12.07
C GLY A 271 -13.21 -24.30 -13.35
N ASP A 272 -13.80 -23.11 -13.36
CA ASP A 272 -13.70 -22.18 -14.49
C ASP A 272 -12.27 -21.61 -14.57
N SER A 273 -11.86 -21.14 -15.75
CA SER A 273 -10.51 -20.59 -15.94
C SER A 273 -10.30 -19.32 -15.11
N LEU A 274 -9.11 -19.16 -14.53
CA LEU A 274 -8.70 -17.93 -13.85
C LEU A 274 -8.38 -16.78 -14.82
N GLY A 275 -8.28 -17.07 -16.12
CA GLY A 275 -7.81 -16.14 -17.16
C GLY A 275 -6.29 -15.92 -17.17
N GLU A 276 -5.58 -16.51 -16.21
CA GLU A 276 -4.13 -16.47 -16.05
C GLU A 276 -3.66 -17.76 -15.37
N THR A 277 -2.37 -18.06 -15.47
CA THR A 277 -1.75 -19.17 -14.74
C THR A 277 -0.97 -18.61 -13.57
N TRP A 278 -1.26 -19.10 -12.37
CA TRP A 278 -0.42 -18.89 -11.19
C TRP A 278 0.64 -20.00 -11.15
N ASP A 279 1.91 -19.62 -11.21
CA ASP A 279 3.05 -20.52 -11.12
C ASP A 279 3.86 -20.33 -9.83
N SER A 280 3.56 -19.26 -9.08
CA SER A 280 4.26 -18.90 -7.85
C SER A 280 3.33 -18.29 -6.79
N PRO A 281 3.75 -18.27 -5.51
CA PRO A 281 3.07 -17.50 -4.46
C PRO A 281 2.89 -16.01 -4.82
N MET A 282 3.83 -15.42 -5.56
CA MET A 282 3.76 -14.03 -6.00
C MET A 282 2.59 -13.77 -6.96
N ASP A 283 2.24 -14.71 -7.84
CA ASP A 283 1.09 -14.56 -8.74
C ASP A 283 -0.22 -14.52 -7.98
N VAL A 284 -0.35 -15.37 -6.95
CA VAL A 284 -1.52 -15.39 -6.07
C VAL A 284 -1.63 -14.06 -5.31
N LEU A 285 -0.50 -13.53 -4.81
CA LEU A 285 -0.47 -12.23 -4.17
C LEU A 285 -0.89 -11.10 -5.13
N ASN A 286 -0.29 -11.06 -6.32
CA ASN A 286 -0.58 -10.07 -7.35
C ASN A 286 -2.05 -10.10 -7.79
N ALA A 287 -2.64 -11.28 -7.90
CA ALA A 287 -4.07 -11.43 -8.17
C ALA A 287 -4.95 -10.80 -7.08
N GLY A 288 -4.55 -10.96 -5.81
CA GLY A 288 -5.21 -10.30 -4.68
C GLY A 288 -5.01 -8.78 -4.68
N PHE A 289 -3.79 -8.31 -4.93
CA PHE A 289 -3.46 -6.90 -5.05
C PHE A 289 -4.18 -6.19 -6.19
N HIS A 290 -4.33 -6.85 -7.34
CA HIS A 290 -5.10 -6.33 -8.46
C HIS A 290 -6.56 -6.02 -8.05
N LEU A 291 -7.16 -6.88 -7.24
CA LEU A 291 -8.53 -6.68 -6.76
C LEU A 291 -8.67 -5.56 -5.72
N ILE A 292 -7.59 -5.14 -5.04
CA ILE A 292 -7.60 -3.94 -4.16
C ILE A 292 -7.94 -2.68 -4.96
N GLU A 293 -7.63 -2.63 -6.26
CA GLU A 293 -7.98 -1.51 -7.14
C GLU A 293 -9.50 -1.27 -7.21
N TYR A 294 -10.28 -2.34 -7.05
CA TYR A 294 -11.74 -2.32 -7.19
C TYR A 294 -12.46 -2.46 -5.86
N LEU A 295 -11.97 -3.36 -5.01
CA LEU A 295 -12.61 -3.75 -3.76
C LEU A 295 -12.03 -3.02 -2.54
N GLY A 296 -10.91 -2.31 -2.68
CA GLY A 296 -10.32 -1.49 -1.63
C GLY A 296 -9.70 -2.26 -0.47
N ILE A 297 -9.10 -1.53 0.48
CA ILE A 297 -8.49 -2.05 1.71
C ILE A 297 -8.83 -1.14 2.90
N GLY A 298 -8.90 -1.72 4.09
CA GLY A 298 -9.15 -0.99 5.33
C GLY A 298 -10.63 -0.83 5.63
N GLY A 299 -10.97 0.23 6.37
CA GLY A 299 -12.34 0.55 6.74
C GLY A 299 -13.09 1.34 5.67
N MET A 300 -14.42 1.36 5.78
CA MET A 300 -15.30 2.26 5.02
C MET A 300 -15.25 2.13 3.49
N ILE A 301 -14.89 0.95 2.97
CA ILE A 301 -14.75 0.68 1.54
C ILE A 301 -16.00 1.08 0.74
N THR A 302 -17.20 0.72 1.22
CA THR A 302 -18.49 1.05 0.57
C THR A 302 -18.84 2.54 0.62
N ARG A 303 -18.04 3.36 1.32
CA ARG A 303 -18.20 4.82 1.45
C ARG A 303 -17.13 5.59 0.66
N GLY A 304 -16.52 4.95 -0.34
CA GLY A 304 -15.54 5.57 -1.23
C GLY A 304 -14.17 5.75 -0.56
N PHE A 305 -13.71 4.71 0.16
CA PHE A 305 -12.38 4.62 0.74
C PHE A 305 -11.65 3.36 0.27
N GLY A 306 -10.33 3.38 0.39
CA GLY A 306 -9.50 2.18 0.42
C GLY A 306 -9.05 1.67 -0.94
N ARG A 307 -9.58 2.12 -2.08
CA ARG A 307 -9.08 1.68 -3.39
C ARG A 307 -7.67 2.18 -3.62
N MET A 308 -6.78 1.26 -3.99
CA MET A 308 -5.38 1.54 -4.34
C MET A 308 -4.97 0.73 -5.56
N LYS A 309 -4.10 1.29 -6.39
CA LYS A 309 -3.61 0.66 -7.62
C LYS A 309 -2.13 0.33 -7.49
N GLN A 310 -1.75 -0.90 -7.79
CA GLN A 310 -0.35 -1.27 -8.02
C GLN A 310 0.14 -0.57 -9.28
N ILE A 311 1.18 0.24 -9.16
CA ILE A 311 1.80 0.97 -10.27
C ILE A 311 2.83 0.09 -10.97
N CYS A 312 3.72 -0.51 -10.19
CA CYS A 312 4.73 -1.44 -10.64
C CYS A 312 5.34 -2.18 -9.44
N SER A 313 6.08 -3.24 -9.72
CA SER A 313 6.99 -3.88 -8.77
C SER A 313 8.25 -4.35 -9.51
N TRP A 314 9.34 -4.52 -8.78
CA TRP A 314 10.59 -5.05 -9.33
C TRP A 314 11.38 -5.80 -8.26
N GLU A 315 12.22 -6.74 -8.69
CA GLU A 315 13.12 -7.46 -7.79
C GLU A 315 14.23 -6.53 -7.29
N VAL A 316 14.41 -6.49 -5.97
CA VAL A 316 15.53 -5.77 -5.35
C VAL A 316 16.73 -6.72 -5.43
N CYS A 317 17.64 -6.47 -6.35
CA CYS A 317 18.91 -7.20 -6.38
C CYS A 317 19.73 -6.76 -5.17
N GLU A 318 20.09 -7.69 -4.28
CA GLU A 318 21.20 -7.47 -3.36
C GLU A 318 22.45 -7.24 -4.22
N ASN A 319 22.83 -5.98 -4.39
CA ASN A 319 24.24 -5.71 -4.60
C ASN A 319 24.90 -6.12 -3.30
N GLU A 320 25.58 -7.27 -3.28
CA GLU A 320 26.54 -7.61 -2.22
C GLU A 320 27.49 -6.41 -2.09
N SER A 321 27.23 -5.57 -1.10
CA SER A 321 28.09 -4.47 -0.67
C SER A 321 29.27 -5.02 0.11
#